data_AF-A0A1G8GFI8-F1
#
_entry.id   AF-A0A1G8GFI8-F1
#
_cell.length_a   1.000
_cell.length_b   1.000
_cell.length_c   1.000
_cell.angle_alpha   90.00
_cell.angle_beta   90.00
_cell.angle_gamma   90.00
#
_symmetry.space_group_name_H-M   'P 1'
#
loop_
_entity.id
_entity.type
_entity.pdbx_description
1 polymer ?
#
loop_
_entity_poly.entity_id
_entity_poly.type
_entity_poly.pdbx_seq_one_letter_code
_entity_poly.pdbx_strand_id
1 'polypeptide(L)'
;MKNVLKLLTFMVKEELTRKEALAIILIVATPLGYRRMHSMTNSTPYSESKDDIVRRLKKIEGQVKGIQRMVESDKYCVDVLIQVAAVRAALNRVGTIVFEHHSRGCMRNAVENNNQEAAIEELIGVLAKFIK
;
A
#
# COMPACT_ATOMS: atom_id res chain seq x y z
N MET A 1 14.87 -6.88 -11.62
CA MET A 1 15.93 -7.93 -11.69
C MET A 1 16.69 -8.13 -10.40
N LYS A 2 17.17 -7.08 -9.71
CA LYS A 2 17.94 -7.22 -8.44
C LYS A 2 17.17 -7.90 -7.29
N ASN A 3 15.84 -7.79 -7.25
CA ASN A 3 15.00 -8.41 -6.21
C ASN A 3 14.76 -9.91 -6.42
N VAL A 4 14.75 -10.38 -7.69
CA VAL A 4 14.58 -11.80 -8.03
C VAL A 4 15.83 -12.59 -7.64
N LEU A 5 17.02 -12.01 -7.88
CA LEU A 5 18.30 -12.62 -7.51
C LEU A 5 18.47 -12.72 -5.99
N LYS A 6 17.99 -11.70 -5.25
CA LYS A 6 17.96 -11.70 -3.77
C LYS A 6 17.03 -12.79 -3.21
N LEU A 7 15.87 -13.00 -3.84
CA LEU A 7 14.92 -14.06 -3.47
C LEU A 7 15.51 -15.46 -3.74
N LEU A 8 16.16 -15.65 -4.89
CA LEU A 8 16.83 -16.91 -5.21
C LEU A 8 17.95 -17.24 -4.22
N THR A 9 18.65 -16.22 -3.70
CA THR A 9 19.71 -16.42 -2.70
C THR A 9 19.12 -16.72 -1.31
N PHE A 10 17.92 -16.24 -1.01
CA PHE A 10 17.19 -16.52 0.24
C PHE A 10 16.60 -17.95 0.24
N MET A 11 16.05 -18.40 -0.88
CA MET A 11 15.50 -19.75 -1.05
C MET A 11 16.53 -20.88 -1.03
N VAL A 12 17.82 -20.56 -1.17
CA VAL A 12 18.94 -21.53 -1.12
C VAL A 12 19.57 -21.59 0.29
N LYS A 13 19.23 -20.65 1.19
CA LYS A 13 19.79 -20.59 2.55
C LYS A 13 19.08 -21.50 3.56
N GLU A 14 17.84 -21.89 3.28
CA GLU A 14 17.15 -22.97 3.98
C GLU A 14 17.21 -24.21 3.08
N GLU A 15 17.47 -25.34 3.70
CA GLU A 15 17.85 -26.62 3.11
C GLU A 15 16.68 -27.30 2.38
N LEU A 16 16.11 -26.61 1.39
CA LEU A 16 15.04 -27.12 0.56
C LEU A 16 15.64 -28.08 -0.48
N THR A 17 15.26 -29.34 -0.42
CA THR A 17 15.84 -30.36 -1.28
C THR A 17 15.57 -30.04 -2.76
N ARG A 18 16.49 -30.45 -3.65
CA ARG A 18 16.47 -30.15 -5.09
C ARG A 18 15.12 -30.44 -5.80
N LYS A 19 14.32 -31.36 -5.23
CA LYS A 19 12.98 -31.72 -5.72
C LYS A 19 11.91 -30.69 -5.34
N GLU A 20 12.02 -30.07 -4.17
CA GLU A 20 11.08 -29.05 -3.67
C GLU A 20 11.31 -27.70 -4.38
N ALA A 21 12.56 -27.34 -4.64
CA ALA A 21 12.89 -26.13 -5.40
C ALA A 21 12.36 -26.17 -6.85
N LEU A 22 12.45 -27.34 -7.51
CA LEU A 22 11.90 -27.54 -8.86
C LEU A 22 10.37 -27.46 -8.88
N ALA A 23 9.71 -27.98 -7.85
CA ALA A 23 8.25 -27.89 -7.72
C ALA A 23 7.78 -26.43 -7.61
N ILE A 24 8.49 -25.60 -6.83
CA ILE A 24 8.16 -24.17 -6.69
C ILE A 24 8.40 -23.41 -8.00
N ILE A 25 9.53 -23.65 -8.68
CA ILE A 25 9.84 -23.03 -9.98
C ILE A 25 8.77 -23.36 -11.03
N LEU A 26 8.32 -24.62 -11.09
CA LEU A 26 7.25 -25.06 -12.00
C LEU A 26 5.91 -24.40 -11.69
N ILE A 27 5.60 -24.19 -10.41
CA ILE A 27 4.39 -23.46 -10.00
C ILE A 27 4.48 -22.01 -10.49
N VAL A 28 5.55 -21.27 -10.18
CA VAL A 28 5.63 -19.82 -10.46
C VAL A 28 5.91 -19.47 -11.92
N ALA A 29 6.35 -20.43 -12.74
CA ALA A 29 6.61 -20.25 -14.17
C ALA A 29 5.36 -20.41 -15.05
N THR A 30 4.23 -20.88 -14.51
CA THR A 30 2.96 -20.98 -15.25
C THR A 30 2.14 -19.69 -15.09
N PRO A 31 1.33 -19.27 -16.08
CA PRO A 31 0.43 -18.12 -15.92
C PRO A 31 -0.50 -18.25 -14.70
N LEU A 32 -0.93 -19.48 -14.37
CA LEU A 32 -1.78 -19.77 -13.21
C LEU A 32 -1.02 -19.69 -11.87
N GLY A 33 0.21 -20.20 -11.77
CA GLY A 33 0.97 -20.10 -10.52
C GLY A 33 1.75 -18.80 -10.35
N TYR A 34 2.10 -18.11 -11.44
CA TYR A 34 2.46 -16.68 -11.41
C TYR A 34 1.30 -15.85 -10.87
N ARG A 35 0.06 -16.08 -11.34
CA ARG A 35 -1.16 -15.41 -10.84
C ARG A 35 -1.47 -15.76 -9.38
N ARG A 36 -1.15 -16.97 -8.93
CA ARG A 36 -1.31 -17.39 -7.52
C ARG A 36 -0.27 -16.75 -6.60
N MET A 37 0.99 -16.61 -7.05
CA MET A 37 2.03 -15.87 -6.32
C MET A 37 1.78 -14.36 -6.36
N HIS A 38 1.26 -13.83 -7.47
CA HIS A 38 0.80 -12.44 -7.57
C HIS A 38 -0.50 -12.19 -6.78
N SER A 39 -1.19 -13.23 -6.29
CA SER A 39 -2.32 -13.05 -5.37
C SER A 39 -1.89 -12.66 -3.95
N MET A 40 -0.58 -12.68 -3.64
CA MET A 40 -0.02 -11.95 -2.49
C MET A 40 -0.08 -10.42 -2.66
N THR A 41 -0.45 -9.91 -3.85
CA THR A 41 -0.80 -8.49 -4.04
C THR A 41 -2.31 -8.26 -4.05
N ASN A 42 -3.11 -9.14 -3.41
CA ASN A 42 -4.55 -8.95 -3.27
C ASN A 42 -4.82 -7.72 -2.39
N SER A 43 -4.78 -6.56 -3.05
CA SER A 43 -5.62 -5.42 -2.74
C SER A 43 -7.03 -5.94 -2.53
N THR A 44 -7.45 -5.99 -1.26
CA THR A 44 -8.85 -6.16 -0.92
C THR A 44 -9.64 -5.11 -1.72
N PRO A 45 -10.80 -5.46 -2.31
CA PRO A 45 -11.62 -4.46 -2.96
C PRO A 45 -12.07 -3.42 -1.91
N TYR A 46 -11.88 -2.14 -2.20
CA TYR A 46 -12.34 -1.01 -1.39
C TYR A 46 -13.88 -0.91 -1.33
N SER A 47 -14.66 -2.00 -1.34
CA SER A 47 -16.07 -1.95 -1.79
C SER A 47 -16.95 -0.96 -1.02
N GLU A 48 -16.84 -0.87 0.31
CA GLU A 48 -17.58 0.13 1.10
C GLU A 48 -16.83 1.47 1.27
N SER A 49 -15.50 1.46 1.12
CA SER A 49 -14.65 2.63 1.39
C SER A 49 -14.27 3.43 0.13
N LYS A 50 -14.44 2.88 -1.08
CA LYS A 50 -13.92 3.47 -2.32
C LYS A 50 -14.59 4.79 -2.61
N ASP A 51 -15.91 4.83 -2.60
CA ASP A 51 -16.68 6.03 -2.92
C ASP A 51 -16.48 7.12 -1.86
N ASP A 52 -16.33 6.74 -0.58
CA ASP A 52 -15.97 7.69 0.48
C ASP A 52 -14.56 8.25 0.30
N ILE A 53 -13.56 7.40 0.00
CA ILE A 53 -12.19 7.83 -0.29
C ILE A 53 -12.18 8.78 -1.48
N VAL A 54 -12.83 8.42 -2.59
CA VAL A 54 -12.92 9.26 -3.80
C VAL A 54 -13.60 10.59 -3.48
N ARG A 55 -14.68 10.57 -2.69
CA ARG A 55 -15.37 11.79 -2.26
C ARG A 55 -14.48 12.70 -1.42
N ARG A 56 -13.67 12.15 -0.50
CA ARG A 56 -12.69 12.91 0.29
C ARG A 56 -11.59 13.50 -0.59
N LEU A 57 -11.07 12.71 -1.52
CA LEU A 57 -10.06 13.18 -2.48
C LEU A 57 -10.60 14.32 -3.36
N LYS A 58 -11.85 14.25 -3.84
CA LYS A 58 -12.50 15.36 -4.57
C LYS A 58 -12.61 16.63 -3.72
N LYS A 59 -12.91 16.50 -2.42
CA LYS A 59 -12.92 17.67 -1.51
C LYS A 59 -11.52 18.28 -1.36
N ILE A 60 -10.50 17.43 -1.19
CA ILE A 60 -9.09 17.86 -1.11
C ILE A 60 -8.66 18.58 -2.39
N GLU A 61 -9.03 18.05 -3.56
CA GLU A 61 -8.78 18.71 -4.85
C GLU A 61 -9.39 20.12 -4.88
N GLY A 62 -10.62 20.28 -4.40
CA GLY A 62 -11.28 21.59 -4.28
C GLY A 62 -10.55 22.54 -3.34
N GLN A 63 -10.02 22.04 -2.21
CA GLN A 63 -9.21 22.84 -1.27
C GLN A 63 -7.90 23.30 -1.90
N VAL A 64 -7.20 22.41 -2.62
CA VAL A 64 -5.96 22.76 -3.34
C VAL A 64 -6.23 23.84 -4.40
N LYS A 65 -7.31 23.71 -5.18
CA LYS A 65 -7.75 24.77 -6.11
C LYS A 65 -8.09 26.08 -5.40
N GLY A 66 -8.63 26.00 -4.17
CA GLY A 66 -8.86 27.16 -3.32
C GLY A 66 -7.56 27.88 -2.94
N ILE A 67 -6.56 27.12 -2.50
CA ILE A 67 -5.23 27.63 -2.15
C ILE A 67 -4.58 28.31 -3.36
N GLN A 68 -4.66 27.71 -4.56
CA GLN A 68 -4.16 28.32 -5.80
C GLN A 68 -4.75 29.73 -6.01
N ARG A 69 -6.08 29.86 -5.93
CA ARG A 69 -6.76 31.17 -6.05
C ARG A 69 -6.34 32.16 -4.96
N MET A 70 -6.09 31.67 -3.73
CA MET A 70 -5.61 32.53 -2.65
C MET A 70 -4.23 33.12 -2.97
N VAL A 71 -3.34 32.32 -3.53
CA VAL A 71 -2.00 32.77 -3.96
C VAL A 71 -2.10 33.73 -5.13
N GLU A 72 -2.91 33.41 -6.14
CA GLU A 72 -3.14 34.30 -7.30
C GLU A 72 -3.77 35.64 -6.92
N SER A 73 -4.48 35.70 -5.79
CA SER A 73 -5.13 36.91 -5.28
C SER A 73 -4.32 37.59 -4.16
N ASP A 74 -3.04 37.27 -4.01
CA ASP A 74 -2.13 37.83 -3.01
C ASP A 74 -2.71 37.82 -1.57
N LYS A 75 -3.41 36.74 -1.20
CA LYS A 75 -3.98 36.58 0.15
C LYS A 75 -2.88 36.49 1.20
N TYR A 76 -3.23 36.89 2.42
CA TYR A 76 -2.31 36.91 3.54
C TYR A 76 -1.69 35.53 3.79
N CYS A 77 -0.37 35.48 3.89
CA CYS A 77 0.39 34.24 3.94
C CYS A 77 -0.05 33.30 5.07
N VAL A 78 -0.46 33.85 6.22
CA VAL A 78 -0.94 33.04 7.36
C VAL A 78 -2.23 32.29 6.99
N ASP A 79 -3.15 32.92 6.27
CA ASP A 79 -4.40 32.28 5.84
C ASP A 79 -4.13 31.15 4.85
N VAL A 80 -3.19 31.37 3.93
CA VAL A 80 -2.73 30.33 2.99
C VAL A 80 -2.13 29.15 3.76
N LEU A 81 -1.27 29.40 4.74
CA LEU A 81 -0.67 28.35 5.57
C LEU A 81 -1.71 27.56 6.38
N ILE A 82 -2.76 28.22 6.89
CA ILE A 82 -3.89 27.55 7.56
C ILE A 82 -4.60 26.60 6.61
N GLN A 83 -4.86 27.01 5.36
CA GLN A 83 -5.50 26.14 4.37
C GLN A 83 -4.60 24.98 3.95
N VAL A 84 -3.29 25.21 3.80
CA VAL A 84 -2.32 24.12 3.55
C VAL A 84 -2.33 23.10 4.69
N ALA A 85 -2.36 23.56 5.95
CA ALA A 85 -2.46 22.68 7.11
C ALA A 85 -3.77 21.87 7.10
N ALA A 86 -4.88 22.47 6.69
CA ALA A 86 -6.16 21.79 6.54
C ALA A 86 -6.12 20.69 5.47
N VAL A 87 -5.48 20.96 4.32
CA VAL A 87 -5.27 19.97 3.25
C VAL A 87 -4.41 18.81 3.74
N ARG A 88 -3.30 19.09 4.44
CA ARG A 88 -2.44 18.06 5.01
C ARG A 88 -3.20 17.18 5.99
N ALA A 89 -4.00 17.77 6.88
CA ALA A 89 -4.83 17.00 7.81
C ALA A 89 -5.86 16.13 7.10
N ALA A 90 -6.46 16.60 6.00
CA ALA A 90 -7.41 15.82 5.20
C ALA A 90 -6.73 14.65 4.47
N LEU A 91 -5.53 14.87 3.91
CA LEU A 91 -4.72 13.81 3.29
C LEU A 91 -4.32 12.74 4.31
N ASN A 92 -3.89 13.13 5.51
CA ASN A 92 -3.56 12.19 6.58
C ASN A 92 -4.76 11.28 6.91
N ARG A 93 -5.97 11.84 7.01
CA ARG A 93 -7.19 11.03 7.26
C ARG A 93 -7.46 10.03 6.15
N VAL A 94 -7.33 10.43 4.88
CA VAL A 94 -7.48 9.50 3.74
C VAL A 94 -6.44 8.40 3.80
N GLY A 95 -5.19 8.75 4.07
CA GLY A 95 -4.10 7.80 4.25
C GLY A 95 -4.36 6.79 5.36
N THR A 96 -4.86 7.23 6.52
CA THR A 96 -5.24 6.34 7.63
C THR A 96 -6.33 5.35 7.22
N ILE A 97 -7.37 5.81 6.50
CA ILE A 97 -8.46 4.94 6.03
C ILE A 97 -7.92 3.86 5.08
N VAL A 98 -7.06 4.26 4.13
CA VAL A 98 -6.43 3.34 3.18
C VAL A 98 -5.53 2.34 3.90
N PHE A 99 -4.73 2.82 4.87
CA PHE A 99 -3.85 1.98 5.68
C PHE A 99 -4.65 0.95 6.48
N GLU A 100 -5.68 1.37 7.21
CA GLU A 100 -6.55 0.49 8.00
C GLU A 100 -7.17 -0.63 7.16
N HIS A 101 -7.63 -0.29 5.95
CA HIS A 101 -8.19 -1.25 5.01
C HIS A 101 -7.13 -2.25 4.52
N HIS A 102 -5.93 -1.77 4.18
CA HIS A 102 -4.80 -2.63 3.83
C HIS A 102 -4.38 -3.54 4.99
N SER A 103 -4.25 -3.01 6.21
CA SER A 103 -3.86 -3.77 7.40
C SER A 103 -4.83 -4.92 7.68
N ARG A 104 -6.15 -4.65 7.63
CA ARG A 104 -7.16 -5.70 7.83
C ARG A 104 -7.10 -6.77 6.74
N GLY A 105 -6.95 -6.37 5.49
CA GLY A 105 -6.86 -7.30 4.35
C GLY A 105 -5.62 -8.18 4.41
N CYS A 106 -4.45 -7.57 4.61
CA CYS A 106 -3.17 -8.25 4.71
C CYS A 106 -3.16 -9.24 5.89
N MET A 107 -3.64 -8.82 7.06
CA MET A 107 -3.66 -9.68 8.25
C MET A 107 -4.64 -10.86 8.12
N ARG A 108 -5.82 -10.67 7.50
CA ARG A 108 -6.75 -11.78 7.21
C ARG A 108 -6.09 -12.80 6.27
N ASN A 109 -5.51 -12.33 5.16
CA ASN A 109 -4.82 -13.20 4.20
C ASN A 109 -3.63 -13.92 4.83
N ALA A 110 -2.90 -13.27 5.73
CA ALA A 110 -1.74 -13.84 6.40
C ALA A 110 -2.11 -15.01 7.31
N VAL A 111 -3.24 -14.91 8.03
CA VAL A 111 -3.78 -16.01 8.85
C VAL A 111 -4.23 -17.18 7.97
N GLU A 112 -4.95 -16.91 6.89
CA GLU A 112 -5.44 -17.96 5.97
C GLU A 112 -4.31 -18.74 5.28
N ASN A 113 -3.16 -18.09 5.04
CA ASN A 113 -2.04 -18.66 4.29
C ASN A 113 -0.82 -19.02 5.17
N ASN A 114 -0.93 -18.93 6.51
CA ASN A 114 0.19 -19.13 7.44
C ASN A 114 1.45 -18.32 7.07
N ASN A 115 1.26 -17.06 6.70
CA ASN A 115 2.33 -16.15 6.25
C ASN A 115 2.37 -14.85 7.07
N GLN A 116 2.29 -14.98 8.39
CA GLN A 116 2.20 -13.86 9.32
C GLN A 116 3.46 -12.98 9.32
N GLU A 117 4.65 -13.59 9.25
CA GLU A 117 5.91 -12.84 9.35
C GLU A 117 6.11 -11.88 8.17
N ALA A 118 5.89 -12.35 6.94
CA ALA A 118 6.00 -11.50 5.76
C ALA A 118 4.96 -10.37 5.74
N ALA A 119 3.74 -10.64 6.22
CA ALA A 119 2.69 -9.63 6.34
C ALA A 119 3.02 -8.55 7.38
N ILE A 120 3.67 -8.94 8.49
CA ILE A 120 4.16 -7.99 9.51
C ILE A 120 5.27 -7.11 8.93
N GLU A 121 6.24 -7.70 8.22
CA GLU A 121 7.31 -6.93 7.55
C GLU A 121 6.76 -5.93 6.53
N GLU A 122 5.78 -6.34 5.72
CA GLU A 122 5.10 -5.45 4.77
C GLU A 122 4.42 -4.29 5.50
N LEU A 123 3.66 -4.59 6.56
CA LEU A 123 2.93 -3.60 7.34
C LEU A 123 3.87 -2.56 7.97
N ILE A 124 4.98 -3.01 8.57
CA ILE A 124 6.02 -2.13 9.12
C ILE A 124 6.62 -1.25 8.01
N GLY A 125 6.89 -1.84 6.84
CA GLY A 125 7.44 -1.13 5.68
C GLY A 125 6.49 -0.04 5.14
N VAL A 126 5.18 -0.28 5.14
CA VAL A 126 4.17 0.71 4.76
C VAL A 126 4.05 1.80 5.82
N LEU A 127 3.97 1.43 7.10
CA LEU A 127 3.87 2.37 8.21
C LEU A 127 5.05 3.34 8.27
N ALA A 128 6.28 2.84 8.08
CA ALA A 128 7.48 3.67 8.07
C ALA A 128 7.49 4.74 6.96
N LYS A 129 6.83 4.47 5.82
CA LYS A 129 6.66 5.45 4.74
C LYS A 129 5.55 6.46 5.03
N PHE A 130 4.55 6.06 5.81
CA PHE A 130 3.38 6.88 6.11
C PHE A 130 3.61 7.90 7.25
N ILE A 131 4.52 7.60 8.18
CA ILE A 131 4.84 8.48 9.31
C ILE A 131 5.84 9.59 8.93
N LYS A 132 6.57 9.45 7.82
CA LYS A 132 7.48 10.49 7.31
C LYS A 132 6.72 11.71 6.80
#